data_AF-A0A2N7YK41-F1
#
_entry.id   AF-A0A2N7YK41-F1
#
_cell.length_a   1.000
_cell.length_b   1.000
_cell.length_c   1.000
_cell.angle_alpha   90.00
_cell.angle_beta   90.00
_cell.angle_gamma   90.00
#
_symmetry.space_group_name_H-M   'P 1'
#
loop_
_entity.id
_entity.type
_entity.pdbx_description
1 polymer ?
#
loop_
_entity_poly.entity_id
_entity_poly.type
_entity_poly.pdbx_seq_one_letter_code
_entity_poly.pdbx_strand_id
1 'polypeptide(L)'
;MLKSLIVIAVGASLGAWLRWLLGMKLNALFPTIPPGTVVANMVGGYIIGLAIAFLAASPTLSPEWRLLIITGFCGGLTTFSTFSAETVALIQEGRLLWALGSISLHVLGSLAMTAAGLLSYQMIGTR
;
A
#
# COMPACT_ATOMS: atom_id res chain seq x y z
N MET A 1 19.06 6.88 16.23
CA MET A 1 18.18 5.71 16.50
C MET A 1 16.80 6.14 16.97
N LEU A 2 16.65 6.83 18.11
CA LEU A 2 15.32 7.26 18.61
C LEU A 2 14.52 8.10 17.61
N LYS A 3 15.16 9.08 16.96
CA LYS A 3 14.55 9.89 15.89
C LYS A 3 13.94 9.03 14.79
N SER A 4 14.69 8.07 14.27
CA SER A 4 14.24 7.13 13.23
C SER A 4 13.03 6.31 13.68
N LEU A 5 13.04 5.81 14.92
CA LEU A 5 11.92 5.05 15.47
C LEU A 5 10.64 5.91 15.57
N ILE A 6 10.75 7.15 16.04
CA ILE A 6 9.61 8.08 16.14
C ILE A 6 9.05 8.36 14.75
N VAL A 7 9.91 8.64 13.77
CA VAL A 7 9.51 8.93 12.39
C VAL A 7 8.78 7.74 11.77
N ILE A 8 9.30 6.52 11.93
CA ILE A 8 8.62 5.30 11.47
C ILE A 8 7.27 5.14 12.18
N ALA A 9 7.22 5.32 13.50
CA ALA A 9 6.01 5.14 14.29
C ALA A 9 4.90 6.11 13.90
N VAL A 10 5.24 7.38 13.63
CA VAL A 10 4.28 8.38 13.15
C VAL A 10 3.72 7.97 11.79
N GLY A 11 4.59 7.66 10.83
CA GLY A 11 4.15 7.20 9.50
C GLY A 11 3.26 5.96 9.59
N ALA A 12 3.72 4.94 10.31
CA ALA A 12 3.00 3.67 10.45
C ALA A 12 1.64 3.84 11.11
N SER A 13 1.54 4.68 12.14
CA SER A 13 0.26 4.97 12.82
C SER A 13 -0.74 5.62 11.86
N LEU A 14 -0.30 6.64 11.11
CA LEU A 14 -1.15 7.32 10.12
C LEU A 14 -1.61 6.36 9.01
N GLY A 15 -0.70 5.53 8.49
CA GLY A 15 -1.02 4.52 7.49
C GLY A 15 -2.04 3.49 8.02
N ALA A 16 -1.82 2.96 9.23
CA ALA A 16 -2.71 2.00 9.84
C ALA A 16 -4.10 2.58 10.15
N TRP A 17 -4.18 3.83 10.62
CA TRP A 17 -5.46 4.53 10.82
C TRP A 17 -6.22 4.70 9.52
N LEU A 18 -5.54 5.14 8.44
CA LEU A 18 -6.18 5.28 7.14
C LEU A 18 -6.67 3.93 6.61
N ARG A 19 -5.86 2.88 6.70
CA ARG A 19 -6.29 1.52 6.32
C ARG A 19 -7.50 1.06 7.11
N TRP A 20 -7.53 1.30 8.42
CA TRP A 20 -8.67 0.96 9.26
C TRP A 20 -9.94 1.71 8.83
N LEU A 21 -9.83 3.03 8.58
CA LEU A 21 -10.95 3.83 8.08
C LEU A 21 -11.46 3.35 6.72
N LEU A 22 -10.56 3.00 5.79
CA LEU A 22 -10.90 2.42 4.48
C LEU A 22 -11.63 1.08 4.66
N GLY A 23 -11.13 0.21 5.55
CA GLY A 23 -11.75 -1.05 5.89
C GLY A 23 -13.17 -0.87 6.42
N MET A 24 -13.37 0.02 7.39
CA MET A 24 -14.69 0.28 7.96
C MET A 24 -15.70 0.81 6.93
N LYS A 25 -15.27 1.68 6.03
CA LYS A 25 -16.18 2.32 5.07
C LYS A 25 -16.47 1.46 3.84
N LEU A 26 -15.50 0.66 3.40
CA LEU A 26 -15.54 0.06 2.07
C LEU A 26 -15.65 -1.47 2.11
N ASN A 27 -15.09 -2.17 3.10
CA ASN A 27 -15.01 -3.64 3.05
C ASN A 27 -16.38 -4.33 2.96
N ALA A 28 -17.40 -3.75 3.60
CA ALA A 28 -18.77 -4.27 3.57
C ALA A 28 -19.46 -4.15 2.19
N LEU A 29 -18.97 -3.29 1.29
CA LEU A 29 -19.56 -3.08 -0.02
C LEU A 29 -19.41 -4.31 -0.93
N PHE A 30 -18.30 -5.04 -0.79
CA PHE A 30 -18.07 -6.28 -1.52
C PHE A 30 -17.23 -7.25 -0.68
N PRO A 31 -17.85 -8.00 0.24
CA PRO A 31 -17.12 -8.83 1.21
C PRO A 31 -16.26 -9.94 0.59
N THR A 32 -16.55 -10.34 -0.65
CA THR A 32 -15.78 -11.37 -1.36
C THR A 32 -14.37 -10.91 -1.73
N ILE A 33 -14.22 -9.63 -2.11
CA ILE A 33 -12.92 -9.00 -2.34
C ILE A 33 -13.00 -7.62 -1.67
N PRO A 34 -12.67 -7.51 -0.38
CA PRO A 34 -12.95 -6.31 0.41
C PRO A 34 -12.26 -5.07 -0.17
N PRO A 35 -13.02 -4.10 -0.71
CA PRO A 35 -12.42 -3.03 -1.50
C PRO A 35 -11.62 -2.03 -0.67
N GLY A 36 -11.85 -1.93 0.64
CA GLY A 36 -10.99 -1.13 1.52
C GLY A 36 -9.57 -1.69 1.62
N THR A 37 -9.42 -3.01 1.72
CA THR A 37 -8.12 -3.70 1.69
C THR A 37 -7.44 -3.52 0.33
N VAL A 38 -8.20 -3.66 -0.78
CA VAL A 38 -7.69 -3.40 -2.14
C VAL A 38 -7.20 -1.97 -2.28
N VAL A 39 -8.03 -0.98 -1.97
CA VAL A 39 -7.70 0.45 -2.10
C VAL A 39 -6.47 0.81 -1.26
N ALA A 40 -6.38 0.32 -0.02
CA ALA A 40 -5.21 0.56 0.83
C ALA A 40 -3.92 0.06 0.18
N ASN A 41 -3.93 -1.16 -0.38
CA ASN A 41 -2.78 -1.75 -1.07
C ASN A 41 -2.44 -1.01 -2.39
N MET A 42 -3.45 -0.66 -3.20
CA MET A 42 -3.27 0.06 -4.47
C MET A 42 -2.70 1.47 -4.25
N VAL A 43 -3.26 2.22 -3.29
CA VAL A 43 -2.80 3.57 -2.95
C VAL A 43 -1.40 3.51 -2.36
N GLY A 44 -1.12 2.56 -1.47
CA GLY A 44 0.23 2.35 -0.94
C GLY A 44 1.26 2.01 -2.02
N GLY A 45 0.88 1.17 -2.99
CA GLY A 45 1.69 0.86 -4.18
C GLY A 45 2.00 2.10 -5.03
N TYR A 46 0.99 2.94 -5.28
CA TYR A 46 1.22 4.20 -6.00
C TYR A 46 2.16 5.15 -5.26
N ILE A 47 1.93 5.34 -3.96
CA ILE A 47 2.73 6.24 -3.13
C ILE A 47 4.17 5.76 -3.03
N ILE A 48 4.42 4.45 -2.85
CA ILE A 48 5.79 3.94 -2.79
C ILE A 48 6.53 4.13 -4.13
N GLY A 49 5.83 3.94 -5.26
CA GLY A 49 6.40 4.22 -6.59
C GLY A 49 6.82 5.69 -6.75
N LEU A 50 5.91 6.63 -6.43
CA LEU A 50 6.23 8.06 -6.44
C LEU A 50 7.38 8.42 -5.49
N ALA A 51 7.34 7.90 -4.26
CA ALA A 51 8.34 8.19 -3.24
C ALA A 51 9.72 7.68 -3.62
N ILE A 52 9.82 6.49 -4.22
CA ILE A 52 11.09 5.95 -4.71
C ILE A 52 11.70 6.88 -5.76
N ALA A 53 10.92 7.30 -6.77
CA ALA A 53 11.42 8.17 -7.84
C ALA A 53 11.82 9.56 -7.31
N PHE A 54 10.95 10.20 -6.52
CA PHE A 54 11.20 11.53 -5.96
C PHE A 54 12.42 11.57 -5.03
N LEU A 55 12.54 10.61 -4.11
CA LEU A 55 13.65 10.57 -3.16
C LEU A 55 14.98 10.21 -3.84
N ALA A 56 14.95 9.42 -4.91
CA ALA A 56 16.15 9.14 -5.71
C ALA A 56 16.65 10.40 -6.44
N ALA A 57 15.74 11.25 -6.92
CA ALA A 57 16.06 12.53 -7.56
C ALA A 57 16.47 13.63 -6.57
N SER A 58 16.26 13.42 -5.26
CA SER A 58 16.50 14.43 -4.21
C SER A 58 17.51 13.94 -3.16
N PRO A 59 18.79 13.75 -3.51
CA PRO A 59 19.79 13.12 -2.63
C PRO A 59 20.14 13.96 -1.40
N THR A 60 19.80 15.25 -1.39
CA THR A 60 20.01 16.16 -0.26
C THR A 60 18.95 16.05 0.83
N LEU A 61 17.84 15.34 0.58
CA LEU A 61 16.79 15.13 1.59
C LEU A 61 17.27 14.22 2.72
N SER A 62 16.80 14.54 3.93
CA SER A 62 17.04 13.74 5.12
C SER A 62 16.57 12.28 4.93
N PRO A 63 17.38 11.27 5.30
CA PRO A 63 16.99 9.85 5.20
C PRO A 63 15.68 9.50 5.92
N GLU A 64 15.29 10.30 6.91
CA GLU A 64 14.06 10.20 7.67
C GLU A 64 12.80 10.31 6.79
N TRP A 65 12.84 11.03 5.67
CA TRP A 65 11.71 11.06 4.73
C TRP A 65 11.43 9.67 4.13
N ARG A 66 12.49 8.91 3.82
CA ARG A 66 12.37 7.53 3.36
C ARG A 66 11.73 6.66 4.45
N LEU A 67 12.17 6.82 5.69
CA LEU A 67 11.61 6.07 6.82
C LEU A 67 10.15 6.43 7.11
N LEU A 68 9.80 7.72 7.03
CA LEU A 68 8.44 8.20 7.27
C LEU A 68 7.46 7.63 6.24
N ILE A 69 7.80 7.77 4.95
CA ILE A 69 6.88 7.48 3.85
C ILE A 69 6.89 6.00 3.50
N ILE A 70 8.08 5.42 3.29
CA ILE A 70 8.20 4.04 2.79
C ILE A 70 8.00 3.04 3.93
N THR A 71 8.86 3.09 4.94
CA THR A 71 8.81 2.12 6.05
C THR A 71 7.62 2.36 6.96
N GLY A 72 7.33 3.62 7.27
CA GLY A 72 6.22 4.03 8.13
C GLY A 72 4.89 3.97 7.40
N PHE A 73 4.55 5.02 6.66
CA PHE A 73 3.21 5.22 6.11
C PHE A 73 2.77 4.11 5.16
N CYS A 74 3.53 3.81 4.11
CA CYS A 74 3.20 2.72 3.19
C CYS A 74 3.20 1.36 3.90
N GLY A 75 4.14 1.11 4.80
CA GLY A 75 4.18 -0.10 5.63
C GLY A 75 2.96 -0.28 6.53
N GLY A 76 2.43 0.80 7.12
CA GLY A 76 1.21 0.77 7.94
C GLY A 76 -0.08 0.73 7.13
N LEU A 77 -0.11 1.43 5.99
CA LEU A 77 -1.24 1.53 5.09
C LEU A 77 -1.49 0.21 4.35
N THR A 78 -0.45 -0.41 3.83
CA THR A 78 -0.58 -1.68 3.12
C THR A 78 -0.67 -2.85 4.09
N THR A 79 -1.22 -3.97 3.63
CA THR A 79 -1.33 -5.19 4.44
C THR A 79 -1.27 -6.44 3.58
N PHE A 80 -0.29 -7.30 3.88
CA PHE A 80 -0.25 -8.66 3.32
C PHE A 80 -1.03 -9.64 4.20
N SER A 81 -1.04 -9.45 5.52
CA SER A 81 -1.69 -10.36 6.45
C SER A 81 -3.21 -10.38 6.30
N THR A 82 -3.84 -9.21 6.14
CA THR A 82 -5.30 -9.12 5.90
C THR A 82 -5.68 -9.74 4.57
N PHE A 83 -4.98 -9.38 3.49
CA PHE A 83 -5.14 -9.99 2.17
C PHE A 83 -5.00 -11.53 2.21
N SER A 84 -4.00 -12.04 2.95
CA SER A 84 -3.78 -13.47 3.12
C SER A 84 -4.95 -14.15 3.83
N ALA A 85 -5.42 -13.59 4.95
CA ALA A 85 -6.56 -14.13 5.69
C ALA A 85 -7.85 -14.13 4.85
N GLU A 86 -8.16 -13.04 4.15
CA GLU A 86 -9.31 -12.94 3.24
C GLU A 86 -9.23 -13.97 2.11
N THR A 87 -8.05 -14.16 1.52
CA THR A 87 -7.83 -15.14 0.45
C THR A 87 -7.94 -16.58 0.95
N VAL A 88 -7.37 -16.89 2.12
CA VAL A 88 -7.46 -18.22 2.72
C VAL A 88 -8.91 -18.56 3.10
N ALA A 89 -9.68 -17.59 3.58
CA ALA A 89 -11.11 -17.79 3.83
C ALA A 89 -11.86 -18.22 2.56
N LEU A 90 -11.60 -17.57 1.42
CA LEU A 90 -12.18 -17.99 0.14
C LEU A 90 -11.78 -19.41 -0.26
N ILE A 91 -10.53 -19.81 0.01
CA ILE A 91 -10.05 -21.17 -0.26
C ILE A 91 -10.78 -22.19 0.64
N GLN A 92 -10.92 -21.89 1.92
CA GLN A 92 -11.64 -22.74 2.89
C GLN A 92 -13.13 -22.89 2.53
N GLU A 93 -13.74 -21.86 1.97
CA GLU A 93 -15.11 -21.88 1.44
C GLU A 93 -15.24 -22.63 0.10
N GLY A 94 -14.14 -23.13 -0.47
CA GLY A 94 -14.13 -23.78 -1.79
C GLY A 94 -14.25 -22.82 -2.98
N ARG A 95 -14.15 -21.51 -2.74
CA ARG A 95 -14.35 -20.43 -3.74
C ARG A 95 -13.05 -20.08 -4.46
N LEU A 96 -12.43 -21.08 -5.09
CA LEU A 96 -11.10 -20.96 -5.69
C LEU A 96 -10.98 -19.87 -6.76
N LEU A 97 -12.01 -19.69 -7.60
CA LEU A 97 -11.99 -18.62 -8.62
C LEU A 97 -11.90 -17.23 -7.99
N TRP A 98 -12.60 -16.99 -6.87
CA TRP A 98 -12.51 -15.72 -6.14
C TRP A 98 -11.17 -15.54 -5.44
N ALA A 99 -10.60 -16.62 -4.88
CA ALA A 99 -9.27 -16.59 -4.29
C ALA A 99 -8.20 -16.20 -5.34
N LEU A 100 -8.22 -16.85 -6.51
CA LEU A 100 -7.31 -16.53 -7.62
C LEU A 100 -7.52 -15.10 -8.14
N GLY A 101 -8.77 -14.64 -8.23
CA GLY A 101 -9.11 -13.27 -8.58
C GLY A 101 -8.54 -12.25 -7.57
N SER A 102 -8.70 -12.52 -6.28
CA SER A 102 -8.15 -11.69 -5.20
C SER A 102 -6.63 -11.60 -5.25
N ILE A 103 -5.94 -12.74 -5.38
CA ILE A 103 -4.47 -12.80 -5.53
C ILE A 103 -4.02 -11.98 -6.73
N SER A 104 -4.63 -12.22 -7.89
CA SER A 104 -4.26 -11.53 -9.14
C SER A 104 -4.48 -10.03 -9.03
N LEU A 105 -5.63 -9.61 -8.50
CA LEU A 105 -5.96 -8.19 -8.32
C LEU A 105 -4.95 -7.51 -7.38
N HIS A 106 -4.67 -8.11 -6.22
CA HIS A 106 -3.75 -7.53 -5.25
C HIS A 106 -2.33 -7.47 -5.78
N VAL A 107 -1.81 -8.55 -6.36
CA VAL A 107 -0.41 -8.60 -6.84
C VAL A 107 -0.24 -7.74 -8.08
N LEU A 108 -0.98 -8.02 -9.15
CA LEU A 108 -0.82 -7.31 -10.41
C LEU A 108 -1.24 -5.85 -10.29
N GLY A 109 -2.32 -5.57 -9.56
CA GLY A 109 -2.76 -4.20 -9.31
C GLY A 109 -1.72 -3.40 -8.53
N SER A 110 -1.13 -3.95 -7.46
CA SER A 110 -0.14 -3.22 -6.66
C SER A 110 1.15 -2.95 -7.46
N LEU A 111 1.58 -3.93 -8.28
CA LEU A 111 2.70 -3.73 -9.20
C LEU A 111 2.39 -2.65 -10.25
N ALA A 112 1.19 -2.69 -10.84
CA ALA A 112 0.75 -1.68 -11.80
C ALA A 112 0.70 -0.29 -11.17
N MET A 113 0.18 -0.15 -9.96
CA MET A 113 0.14 1.13 -9.24
C MET A 113 1.53 1.63 -8.88
N THR A 114 2.45 0.73 -8.50
CA THR A 114 3.86 1.10 -8.26
C THR A 114 4.52 1.63 -9.53
N ALA A 115 4.34 0.94 -10.65
CA ALA A 115 4.82 1.40 -11.96
C ALA A 115 4.19 2.75 -12.34
N ALA A 116 2.88 2.92 -12.15
CA ALA A 116 2.18 4.17 -12.40
C ALA A 116 2.73 5.32 -11.55
N GLY A 117 3.06 5.07 -10.28
CA GLY A 117 3.69 6.07 -9.41
C GLY A 117 5.06 6.50 -9.91
N LEU A 118 5.91 5.54 -10.32
CA LEU A 118 7.22 5.83 -10.91
C LEU A 118 7.09 6.68 -12.19
N LEU A 119 6.21 6.26 -13.11
CA LEU A 119 5.97 6.94 -14.38
C LEU A 119 5.41 8.35 -14.19
N SER A 120 4.51 8.53 -13.22
CA SER A 120 3.92 9.84 -12.92
C SER A 120 4.99 10.87 -12.54
N TYR A 121 5.98 10.48 -11.72
CA TYR A 121 7.09 11.36 -11.41
C TYR A 121 7.94 11.71 -12.63
N GLN A 122 8.25 10.70 -13.47
CA GLN A 122 9.06 10.90 -14.68
C GLN A 122 8.40 11.84 -15.68
N MET A 123 7.07 11.77 -15.85
CA MET A 123 6.32 12.65 -16.74
C MET A 123 6.29 14.10 -16.26
N ILE A 124 6.37 14.32 -14.94
CA ILE A 124 6.40 15.67 -14.36
C ILE A 124 7.83 16.25 -14.41
N GLY A 125 8.85 15.42 -14.16
CA GLY A 125 10.26 15.84 -14.15
C GLY A 125 10.94 15.95 -15.52
N THR A 126 10.26 15.57 -16.61
CA THR A 126 10.74 15.76 -18.00
C THR A 126 10.29 17.07 -18.63
N ARG A 127 9.70 17.99 -17.85
CA ARG A 127 9.51 19.40 -18.21
C ARG A 127 10.47 20.27 -17.42
#